data_AF-A0A0P9EDS8-F1
#
_entry.id   AF-A0A0P9EDS8-F1
#
_cell.length_a   1.000
_cell.length_b   1.000
_cell.length_c   1.000
_cell.angle_alpha   90.00
_cell.angle_beta   90.00
_cell.angle_gamma   90.00
#
_symmetry.space_group_name_H-M   'P 1'
#
loop_
_entity.id
_entity.type
_entity.pdbx_description
1 polymer ?
#
loop_
_entity_poly.entity_id
_entity_poly.type
_entity_poly.pdbx_seq_one_letter_code
_entity_poly.pdbx_strand_id
1 'polypeptide(L)'
;MWGHTVRYRSPENVVDEIARVLISHFTSPWVIIALLEAGESVFRPEVLELIRWILGQQDDEGYLKCPIVVSRVPIWATHDALFMLKTFLEKVLHPSSVLRLLDQIEEVSQKIESLSAKFNTILQFLPLFKALFTMYKQLQQLGQFLRKVGRFSRKYWSILILLLFLASPYPLTYFMHLTIKEVLVYLIILIALVILQVILEKFLRKG
;
A
#
# COMPACT_ATOMS: atom_id res chain seq x y z
N MET A 1 -1.62 19.87 25.42
CA MET A 1 -2.61 20.41 26.38
C MET A 1 -2.05 21.71 26.92
N TRP A 2 -2.67 22.84 26.61
CA TRP A 2 -2.29 24.15 27.17
C TRP A 2 -3.42 24.58 28.09
N GLY A 3 -3.23 24.42 29.41
CA GLY A 3 -4.18 24.90 30.40
C GLY A 3 -3.82 26.33 30.79
N HIS A 4 -4.65 27.30 30.44
CA HIS A 4 -4.49 28.68 30.91
C HIS A 4 -5.34 28.89 32.16
N THR A 5 -4.72 29.36 33.24
CA THR A 5 -5.43 29.74 34.46
C THR A 5 -5.67 31.24 34.44
N VAL A 6 -6.92 31.65 34.26
CA VAL A 6 -7.30 33.07 34.36
C VAL A 6 -7.95 33.29 35.73
N ARG A 7 -7.37 34.18 36.54
CA ARG A 7 -8.00 34.61 37.81
C ARG A 7 -9.03 35.69 37.50
N TYR A 8 -10.31 35.37 37.67
CA TYR A 8 -11.37 36.37 37.62
C TYR A 8 -11.48 37.04 39.01
N ARG A 9 -11.31 38.37 39.10
CA ARG A 9 -11.69 39.11 40.31
C ARG A 9 -13.19 39.35 40.23
N SER A 10 -13.95 38.68 41.09
CA SER A 10 -15.37 39.01 41.29
C SER A 10 -15.48 40.44 41.84
N PRO A 11 -16.49 41.23 41.42
CA PRO A 11 -16.83 42.47 42.11
C PRO A 11 -17.17 42.15 43.58
N GLU A 12 -16.74 43.04 44.46
CA GLU A 12 -16.73 42.92 45.91
C GLU A 12 -18.07 42.39 46.47
N ASN A 13 -18.00 41.37 47.33
CA ASN A 13 -19.08 40.74 48.13
C ASN A 13 -19.59 39.33 47.74
N VAL A 14 -18.79 38.51 47.04
CA VAL A 14 -19.06 37.06 46.97
C VAL A 14 -17.89 36.32 47.61
N VAL A 15 -18.20 35.45 48.58
CA VAL A 15 -17.26 34.55 49.28
C VAL A 15 -16.31 33.92 48.26
N ASP A 16 -15.00 33.96 48.55
CA ASP A 16 -13.89 33.39 47.76
C ASP A 16 -14.01 31.85 47.60
N GLU A 17 -15.06 31.37 46.94
CA GLU A 17 -14.96 30.12 46.21
C GLU A 17 -14.10 30.41 45.00
N ILE A 18 -12.88 29.86 45.01
CA ILE A 18 -11.97 29.88 43.86
C ILE A 18 -12.68 29.12 42.72
N ALA A 19 -13.51 29.83 41.96
CA ALA A 19 -14.15 29.33 40.76
C ALA A 19 -13.04 29.11 39.73
N ARG A 20 -12.51 27.88 39.69
CA ARG A 20 -11.58 27.47 38.65
C ARG A 20 -12.37 27.39 37.35
N VAL A 21 -12.24 28.41 36.51
CA VAL A 21 -12.69 28.34 35.12
C VAL A 21 -11.75 27.39 34.37
N LEU A 22 -12.19 26.14 34.20
CA LEU A 22 -11.50 25.18 33.36
C LEU A 22 -11.92 25.46 31.91
N ILE A 23 -11.02 26.04 31.12
CA ILE A 23 -11.20 26.19 29.68
C ILE A 23 -10.73 24.89 29.02
N SER A 24 -11.68 24.04 28.66
CA SER A 24 -11.44 22.83 27.88
C SER A 24 -11.60 23.17 26.39
N HIS A 25 -10.51 23.08 25.61
CA HIS A 25 -10.57 23.33 24.17
C HIS A 25 -10.69 22.02 23.38
N PHE A 26 -11.67 22.01 22.48
CA PHE A 26 -11.79 21.02 21.44
C PHE A 26 -11.05 21.57 20.21
N THR A 27 -9.74 21.33 20.16
CA THR A 27 -8.85 21.97 19.18
C THR A 27 -9.11 21.46 17.75
N SER A 28 -9.67 20.26 17.61
CA SER A 28 -9.83 19.56 16.34
C SER A 28 -10.65 20.33 15.28
N PRO A 29 -11.87 20.86 15.58
CA PRO A 29 -12.62 21.65 14.60
C PRO A 29 -11.88 22.91 14.12
N TRP A 30 -11.26 23.65 15.03
CA TRP A 30 -10.58 24.91 14.70
C TRP A 30 -9.34 24.72 13.84
N VAL A 31 -8.60 23.62 14.04
CA VAL A 31 -7.46 23.28 13.17
C VAL A 31 -7.92 23.00 11.75
N ILE A 32 -9.03 22.28 11.57
CA ILE A 32 -9.57 22.01 10.23
C ILE A 32 -10.05 23.30 9.57
N ILE A 33 -10.79 24.14 10.30
CA ILE A 33 -11.21 25.45 9.78
C ILE A 33 -9.98 26.24 9.32
N ALA A 34 -8.92 26.32 10.13
CA ALA A 34 -7.70 27.02 9.75
C ALA A 34 -7.04 26.45 8.49
N LEU A 35 -6.97 25.12 8.35
CA LEU A 35 -6.43 24.48 7.15
C LEU A 35 -7.29 24.81 5.91
N LEU A 36 -8.61 24.68 6.04
CA LEU A 36 -9.55 24.98 4.95
C LEU A 36 -9.52 26.45 4.53
N GLU A 37 -9.39 27.37 5.49
CA GLU A 37 -9.25 28.80 5.20
C GLU A 37 -7.88 29.16 4.63
N ALA A 38 -6.83 28.40 4.94
CA ALA A 38 -5.53 28.52 4.29
C ALA A 38 -5.52 28.01 2.82
N GLY A 39 -6.64 27.49 2.31
CA GLY A 39 -6.77 27.03 0.93
C GLY A 39 -6.36 25.57 0.70
N GLU A 40 -6.12 24.82 1.78
CA GLU A 40 -5.86 23.39 1.73
C GLU A 40 -7.02 22.63 1.09
N SER A 41 -6.72 21.48 0.48
CA SER A 41 -7.75 20.67 -0.16
C SER A 41 -8.67 20.02 0.87
N VAL A 42 -9.98 20.12 0.65
CA VAL A 42 -11.01 19.38 1.41
C VAL A 42 -10.83 17.86 1.30
N PHE A 43 -10.13 17.38 0.27
CA PHE A 43 -9.86 15.96 0.01
C PHE A 43 -8.58 15.46 0.68
N ARG A 44 -7.91 16.28 1.51
CA ARG A 44 -6.77 15.80 2.29
C ARG A 44 -7.19 14.66 3.22
N PRO A 45 -6.43 13.55 3.28
CA PRO A 45 -6.77 12.40 4.12
C PRO A 45 -7.03 12.78 5.58
N GLU A 46 -6.24 13.70 6.13
CA GLU A 46 -6.35 14.14 7.53
C GLU A 46 -7.63 14.95 7.78
N VAL A 47 -8.05 15.75 6.80
CA VAL A 47 -9.33 16.49 6.87
C VAL A 47 -10.48 15.49 6.86
N LEU A 48 -10.49 14.56 5.90
CA LEU A 48 -11.55 13.56 5.77
C LEU A 48 -11.66 12.63 6.98
N GLU A 49 -10.52 12.20 7.54
CA GLU A 49 -10.48 11.40 8.76
C GLU A 49 -11.09 12.15 9.94
N LEU A 50 -10.79 13.44 10.08
CA LEU A 50 -11.35 14.23 11.18
C LEU A 50 -12.83 14.54 11.00
N ILE A 51 -13.30 14.80 9.77
CA ILE A 51 -14.74 14.89 9.46
C ILE A 51 -15.44 13.59 9.87
N ARG A 52 -14.89 12.44 9.47
CA ARG A 52 -15.46 11.13 9.79
C ARG A 52 -15.48 10.88 11.30
N TRP A 53 -14.40 11.24 11.98
CA TRP A 53 -14.31 11.11 13.42
C TRP A 53 -15.36 11.96 14.14
N ILE A 54 -15.53 13.22 13.73
CA ILE A 54 -16.53 14.15 14.30
C ILE A 54 -17.95 13.65 14.06
N LEU A 55 -18.28 13.22 12.84
CA LEU A 55 -19.60 12.62 12.56
C LEU A 55 -19.84 11.36 13.41
N GLY A 56 -18.79 10.58 13.67
CA GLY A 56 -18.86 9.41 14.56
C GLY A 56 -18.99 9.74 16.06
N GLN A 57 -18.84 11.00 16.48
CA GLN A 57 -19.08 11.44 17.86
C GLN A 57 -20.53 11.83 18.11
N GLN A 58 -21.41 11.82 17.09
CA GLN A 58 -22.81 12.20 17.27
C GLN A 58 -23.54 11.14 18.11
N ASP A 59 -24.32 11.57 19.10
CA ASP A 59 -25.21 10.72 19.87
C ASP A 59 -26.61 10.63 19.25
N ASP A 60 -27.49 9.82 19.86
CA ASP A 60 -28.85 9.57 19.37
C ASP A 60 -29.75 10.83 19.48
N GLU A 61 -29.38 11.79 20.33
CA GLU A 61 -30.07 13.08 20.49
C GLU A 61 -29.52 14.16 19.54
N GLY A 62 -28.49 13.83 18.76
CA GLY A 62 -27.86 14.71 17.78
C GLY A 62 -26.76 15.62 18.33
N TYR A 63 -26.38 15.48 19.61
CA TYR A 63 -25.27 16.20 20.19
C TYR A 63 -23.94 15.53 19.88
N LEU A 64 -22.86 16.30 19.93
CA LEU A 64 -21.52 15.76 19.76
C LEU A 64 -20.89 15.45 21.10
N LYS A 65 -20.51 14.18 21.28
CA LYS A 65 -19.80 13.73 22.46
C LYS A 65 -18.45 14.43 22.55
N CYS A 66 -18.20 15.07 23.69
CA CYS A 66 -16.90 15.64 24.01
C CYS A 66 -16.25 14.75 25.08
N PRO A 67 -15.11 14.08 24.79
CA PRO A 67 -14.40 13.26 25.78
C PRO A 67 -14.01 14.03 27.05
N ILE A 68 -13.96 15.36 26.97
CA ILE A 68 -13.58 16.24 28.07
C ILE A 68 -14.76 16.54 29.01
N VAL A 69 -16.01 16.41 28.54
CA VAL A 69 -17.21 16.73 29.32
C VAL A 69 -18.17 15.54 29.27
N VAL A 70 -18.06 14.67 30.27
CA VAL A 70 -18.76 13.37 30.30
C VAL A 70 -20.23 13.48 30.75
N SER A 71 -20.60 14.54 31.49
CA SER A 71 -21.88 14.60 32.22
C SER A 71 -22.82 15.75 31.83
N ARG A 72 -22.47 16.53 30.79
CA ARG A 72 -23.28 17.67 30.32
C ARG A 72 -23.23 17.76 28.81
N VAL A 73 -24.34 18.20 28.21
CA VAL A 73 -24.42 18.53 26.78
C VAL A 73 -23.40 19.63 26.47
N PRO A 74 -22.31 19.34 25.74
CA PRO A 74 -21.25 20.30 25.50
C PRO A 74 -21.64 21.21 24.33
N ILE A 75 -22.54 22.17 24.57
CA ILE A 75 -23.10 23.06 23.52
C ILE A 75 -22.01 23.72 22.67
N TRP A 76 -20.92 24.15 23.30
CA TRP A 76 -19.77 24.77 22.62
C TRP A 76 -19.06 23.80 21.67
N ALA A 77 -18.90 22.52 22.03
CA ALA A 77 -18.27 21.51 21.18
C ALA A 77 -19.17 21.18 19.98
N THR A 78 -20.49 21.11 20.21
CA THR A 78 -21.48 20.95 19.14
C THR A 78 -21.43 22.15 18.19
N HIS A 79 -21.40 23.38 18.71
CA HIS A 79 -21.27 24.59 17.91
C HIS A 79 -20.02 24.57 17.03
N ASP A 80 -18.84 24.32 17.61
CA ASP A 80 -17.57 24.38 16.90
C ASP A 80 -17.48 23.33 15.79
N ALA A 81 -17.99 22.12 16.06
CA ALA A 81 -18.04 21.07 15.07
C ALA A 81 -19.07 21.34 13.96
N LEU A 82 -20.26 21.87 14.28
CA LEU A 82 -21.22 22.28 13.26
C LEU A 82 -20.66 23.40 12.38
N PHE A 83 -19.97 24.37 13.00
CA PHE A 83 -19.32 25.45 12.28
C PHE A 83 -18.25 24.91 11.32
N MET A 84 -17.40 23.99 11.79
CA MET A 84 -16.41 23.32 10.95
C MET A 84 -17.04 22.49 9.82
N LEU A 85 -18.10 21.73 10.09
CA LEU A 85 -18.83 20.95 9.07
C LEU A 85 -19.44 21.86 8.01
N LYS A 86 -20.00 23.01 8.41
CA LYS A 86 -20.51 24.03 7.51
C LYS A 86 -19.38 24.57 6.61
N THR A 87 -18.26 24.99 7.19
CA THR A 87 -17.09 25.46 6.43
C THR A 87 -16.60 24.40 5.46
N PHE A 88 -16.50 23.14 5.89
CA PHE A 88 -16.14 22.02 5.02
C PHE A 88 -17.10 21.89 3.83
N LEU A 89 -18.42 21.89 4.07
CA LEU A 89 -19.42 21.81 3.01
C LEU A 89 -19.34 22.99 2.03
N GLU A 90 -19.18 24.21 2.52
CA GLU A 90 -19.01 25.39 1.67
C GLU A 90 -17.79 25.27 0.76
N LYS A 91 -16.67 24.77 1.28
CA LYS A 91 -15.45 24.55 0.49
C LYS A 91 -15.59 23.36 -0.47
N VAL A 92 -16.30 22.29 -0.10
CA VAL A 92 -16.57 21.14 -0.99
C VAL A 92 -17.43 21.54 -2.18
N LEU A 93 -18.47 22.34 -1.94
CA LEU A 93 -19.39 22.81 -2.98
C LEU A 93 -18.78 23.91 -3.87
N HIS A 94 -17.61 24.45 -3.48
CA HIS A 94 -16.93 25.46 -4.27
C HIS A 94 -16.44 24.87 -5.61
N PRO A 95 -16.66 25.54 -6.75
CA PRO A 95 -16.28 25.02 -8.07
C PRO A 95 -14.80 24.61 -8.21
N SER A 96 -13.91 25.30 -7.50
CA SER A 96 -12.48 24.96 -7.47
C SER A 96 -12.20 23.56 -6.90
N SER A 97 -13.04 23.06 -6.00
CA SER A 97 -12.89 21.72 -5.43
C SER A 97 -13.28 20.65 -6.43
N VAL A 98 -14.29 20.91 -7.28
CA VAL A 98 -14.66 20.02 -8.39
C VAL A 98 -13.54 19.95 -9.42
N LEU A 99 -12.93 21.07 -9.77
CA LEU A 99 -11.77 21.09 -10.68
C LEU A 99 -10.60 20.28 -10.12
N ARG A 100 -10.27 20.46 -8.83
CA ARG A 100 -9.22 19.66 -8.17
C ARG A 100 -9.52 18.16 -8.17
N LEU A 101 -10.78 17.74 -8.07
CA LEU A 101 -11.16 16.33 -8.20
C LEU A 101 -10.92 15.80 -9.61
N LEU A 102 -11.25 16.58 -10.64
CA LEU A 102 -11.01 16.20 -12.03
C LEU A 102 -9.52 16.00 -12.29
N ASP A 103 -8.67 16.91 -11.79
CA ASP A 103 -7.21 16.80 -11.90
C ASP A 103 -6.68 15.51 -11.24
N GLN A 104 -7.20 15.18 -10.04
CA GLN A 104 -6.84 13.94 -9.34
C GLN A 104 -7.28 12.68 -10.10
N ILE A 105 -8.48 12.71 -10.70
CA ILE A 105 -8.97 11.60 -11.53
C ILE A 105 -8.07 11.41 -12.75
N GLU A 106 -7.66 12.50 -13.39
CA GLU A 106 -6.75 12.45 -14.54
C GLU A 106 -5.39 11.85 -14.15
N GLU A 107 -4.82 12.27 -13.02
CA GLU A 107 -3.57 11.73 -12.51
C GLU A 107 -3.67 10.21 -12.24
N VAL A 108 -4.78 9.76 -11.64
CA VAL A 108 -5.03 8.34 -11.40
C VAL A 108 -5.18 7.58 -12.71
N SER A 109 -5.88 8.14 -13.70
CA SER A 109 -6.04 7.54 -15.03
C SER A 109 -4.68 7.33 -15.70
N GLN A 110 -3.80 8.34 -15.69
CA GLN A 110 -2.45 8.24 -16.25
C GLN A 110 -1.61 7.17 -15.54
N LYS A 111 -1.73 7.06 -14.20
CA LYS A 111 -1.06 5.99 -13.44
C LYS A 111 -1.56 4.62 -13.86
N ILE A 112 -2.87 4.43 -14.01
CA ILE A 112 -3.48 3.17 -14.47
C ILE A 112 -2.97 2.80 -15.87
N GLU A 113 -2.91 3.75 -16.80
CA GLU A 113 -2.37 3.50 -18.13
C GLU A 113 -0.90 3.08 -18.09
N SER A 114 -0.07 3.74 -17.28
CA SER A 114 1.34 3.37 -17.12
C SER A 114 1.51 1.98 -16.50
N LEU A 115 0.64 1.59 -15.57
CA LEU A 115 0.60 0.27 -14.95
C LEU A 115 0.17 -0.80 -15.96
N SER A 116 -0.84 -0.51 -16.77
CA SER A 116 -1.30 -1.37 -17.86
C SER A 116 -0.18 -1.62 -18.87
N ALA A 117 0.56 -0.58 -19.25
CA ALA A 117 1.71 -0.70 -20.13
C ALA A 117 2.80 -1.64 -19.55
N LYS A 118 3.15 -1.46 -18.27
CA LYS A 118 4.10 -2.34 -17.56
C LYS A 118 3.60 -3.79 -17.49
N PHE A 119 2.31 -3.98 -17.23
CA PHE A 119 1.71 -5.32 -17.18
C PHE A 119 1.75 -6.01 -18.54
N ASN A 120 1.47 -5.27 -19.62
CA ASN A 120 1.61 -5.78 -20.98
C ASN A 120 3.06 -6.21 -21.29
N THR A 121 4.06 -5.45 -20.83
CA THR A 121 5.46 -5.87 -20.93
C THR A 121 5.73 -7.19 -20.20
N ILE A 122 5.16 -7.39 -19.00
CA ILE A 122 5.31 -8.65 -18.26
C ILE A 122 4.62 -9.81 -19.01
N LEU A 123 3.43 -9.58 -19.56
CA LEU A 123 2.69 -10.58 -20.34
C LEU A 123 3.44 -11.02 -21.60
N GLN A 124 4.29 -10.17 -22.20
CA GLN A 124 5.14 -10.57 -23.32
C GLN A 124 6.13 -11.69 -22.95
N PHE A 125 6.46 -11.86 -21.67
CA PHE A 125 7.31 -12.96 -21.19
C PHE A 125 6.53 -14.25 -20.87
N LEU A 126 5.20 -14.23 -20.91
CA LEU A 126 4.36 -15.41 -20.63
C LEU A 126 4.70 -16.62 -21.55
N PRO A 127 4.95 -16.44 -22.86
CA PRO A 127 5.38 -17.54 -23.73
C PRO A 127 6.73 -18.14 -23.32
N LEU A 128 7.68 -17.31 -22.86
CA LEU A 128 8.97 -17.76 -22.35
C LEU A 128 8.81 -18.61 -21.08
N PHE A 129 7.98 -18.17 -20.13
CA PHE A 129 7.66 -18.97 -18.95
C PHE A 129 7.01 -20.31 -19.32
N LYS A 130 6.07 -20.31 -20.27
CA LYS A 130 5.43 -21.54 -20.75
C LYS A 130 6.44 -22.48 -21.41
N ALA A 131 7.38 -21.95 -22.21
CA ALA A 131 8.44 -22.73 -22.84
C ALA A 131 9.38 -23.35 -21.79
N LEU A 132 9.85 -22.56 -20.82
CA LEU A 132 10.70 -23.03 -19.72
C LEU A 132 10.02 -24.11 -18.88
N PHE A 133 8.74 -23.93 -18.57
CA PHE A 133 7.97 -24.92 -17.81
C PHE A 133 7.80 -26.24 -18.58
N THR A 134 7.58 -26.16 -19.89
CA THR A 134 7.49 -27.34 -20.77
C THR A 134 8.84 -28.07 -20.83
N MET A 135 9.93 -27.33 -20.99
CA MET A 135 11.29 -27.88 -20.96
C MET A 135 11.60 -28.56 -19.61
N TYR A 136 11.22 -27.93 -18.49
CA TYR A 136 11.37 -28.52 -17.16
C TYR A 136 10.60 -29.84 -17.02
N LYS A 137 9.36 -29.91 -17.51
CA LYS A 137 8.59 -31.16 -17.53
C LYS A 137 9.27 -32.26 -18.34
N GLN A 138 9.80 -31.94 -19.52
CA GLN A 138 10.54 -32.89 -20.35
C GLN A 138 11.81 -33.38 -19.64
N LEU A 139 12.55 -32.47 -18.99
CA LEU A 139 13.71 -32.80 -18.18
C LEU A 139 13.34 -33.72 -17.00
N GLN A 140 12.23 -33.48 -16.30
CA GLN A 140 11.77 -34.37 -15.24
C GLN A 140 11.46 -35.78 -15.75
N GLN A 141 10.79 -35.91 -16.90
CA GLN A 141 10.49 -37.21 -17.51
C GLN A 141 11.77 -37.96 -17.91
N LEU A 142 12.71 -37.26 -18.55
CA LEU A 142 14.00 -37.80 -18.93
C LEU A 142 14.81 -38.25 -17.69
N GLY A 143 14.63 -37.57 -16.55
CA GLY A 143 15.28 -37.92 -15.29
C GLY A 143 14.71 -39.14 -14.63
N GLN A 144 13.39 -39.29 -14.67
CA GLN A 144 12.73 -40.52 -14.23
C GLN A 144 13.18 -41.72 -15.06
N PHE A 145 13.34 -41.54 -16.38
CA PHE A 145 13.90 -42.56 -17.26
C PHE A 145 15.34 -42.91 -16.88
N LEU A 146 16.22 -41.92 -16.74
CA LEU A 146 17.64 -42.15 -16.46
C LEU A 146 17.92 -42.65 -15.04
N ARG A 147 17.02 -42.40 -14.09
CA ARG A 147 17.02 -43.08 -12.77
C ARG A 147 16.81 -44.60 -12.86
N LYS A 148 16.15 -45.11 -13.91
CA LYS A 148 15.99 -46.56 -14.15
C LYS A 148 17.23 -47.20 -14.76
N VAL A 149 18.10 -46.44 -15.44
CA VAL A 149 19.24 -46.94 -16.22
C VAL A 149 20.46 -47.33 -15.36
N GLY A 150 20.55 -46.84 -14.11
CA GLY A 150 21.61 -47.30 -13.18
C GLY A 150 21.94 -46.34 -12.04
N ARG A 151 22.77 -46.79 -11.10
CA ARG A 151 23.21 -45.98 -9.94
C ARG A 151 24.09 -44.78 -10.34
N PHE A 152 24.87 -44.92 -11.42
CA PHE A 152 25.79 -43.88 -11.89
C PHE A 152 25.04 -42.71 -12.54
N SER A 153 24.10 -43.01 -13.44
CA SER A 153 23.21 -42.00 -14.04
C SER A 153 22.42 -41.26 -12.96
N ARG A 154 21.97 -41.95 -11.91
CA ARG A 154 21.22 -41.34 -10.79
C ARG A 154 21.93 -40.18 -10.09
N LYS A 155 23.27 -40.21 -10.01
CA LYS A 155 24.06 -39.22 -9.24
C LYS A 155 24.51 -38.03 -10.08
N TYR A 156 24.73 -38.23 -11.38
CA TYR A 156 25.34 -37.23 -12.26
C TYR A 156 24.41 -36.72 -13.35
N TRP A 157 23.12 -37.05 -13.27
CA TRP A 157 22.21 -36.82 -14.39
C TRP A 157 22.05 -35.35 -14.78
N SER A 158 21.95 -34.45 -13.81
CA SER A 158 21.86 -33.00 -14.01
C SER A 158 23.08 -32.42 -14.73
N ILE A 159 24.28 -32.86 -14.33
CA ILE A 159 25.55 -32.49 -14.97
C ILE A 159 25.58 -33.02 -16.41
N LEU A 160 25.07 -34.24 -16.61
CA LEU A 160 25.05 -34.88 -17.92
C LEU A 160 24.11 -34.17 -18.89
N ILE A 161 22.91 -33.71 -18.48
CA ILE A 161 22.09 -32.89 -19.39
C ILE A 161 22.68 -31.50 -19.56
N LEU A 162 23.31 -30.90 -18.55
CA LEU A 162 23.96 -29.60 -18.70
C LEU A 162 25.05 -29.68 -19.77
N LEU A 163 25.88 -30.73 -19.72
CA LEU A 163 26.90 -31.01 -20.73
C LEU A 163 26.29 -31.30 -22.09
N LEU A 164 25.21 -32.08 -22.16
CA LEU A 164 24.49 -32.35 -23.42
C LEU A 164 23.87 -31.09 -24.02
N PHE A 165 23.37 -30.18 -23.17
CA PHE A 165 22.81 -28.91 -23.57
C PHE A 165 23.89 -27.96 -24.08
N LEU A 166 25.03 -27.88 -23.38
CA LEU A 166 26.22 -27.11 -23.79
C LEU A 166 26.86 -27.66 -25.07
N ALA A 167 26.85 -28.99 -25.27
CA ALA A 167 27.41 -29.64 -26.44
C ALA A 167 26.45 -29.71 -27.64
N SER A 168 25.15 -29.43 -27.43
CA SER A 168 24.16 -29.43 -28.51
C SER A 168 24.29 -28.18 -29.37
N PRO A 169 24.28 -28.31 -30.72
CA PRO A 169 24.29 -27.16 -31.62
C PRO A 169 22.96 -26.39 -31.61
N TYR A 170 21.88 -27.01 -31.11
CA TYR A 170 20.51 -26.46 -31.14
C TYR A 170 20.29 -25.21 -30.27
N PRO A 171 20.73 -25.16 -28.99
CA PRO A 171 20.66 -23.93 -28.21
C PRO A 171 21.59 -22.85 -28.76
N LEU A 172 22.75 -23.22 -29.31
CA LEU A 172 23.71 -22.28 -29.91
C LEU A 172 23.14 -21.54 -31.12
N THR A 173 22.44 -22.23 -32.03
CA THR A 173 21.75 -21.58 -33.15
C THR A 173 20.58 -20.72 -32.69
N TYR A 174 19.87 -21.09 -31.62
CA TYR A 174 18.81 -20.25 -31.05
C TYR A 174 19.37 -18.99 -30.36
N PHE A 175 20.52 -19.10 -29.69
CA PHE A 175 21.21 -17.97 -29.07
C PHE A 175 21.73 -16.95 -30.08
N MET A 176 22.02 -17.36 -31.33
CA MET A 176 22.42 -16.43 -32.41
C MET A 176 21.31 -15.43 -32.77
N HIS A 177 20.06 -15.71 -32.42
CA HIS A 177 18.90 -14.83 -32.66
C HIS A 177 18.50 -14.00 -31.43
N LEU A 178 19.14 -14.22 -30.28
CA LEU A 178 18.83 -13.53 -29.03
C LEU A 178 19.79 -12.36 -28.80
N THR A 179 19.29 -11.30 -28.19
CA THR A 179 20.13 -10.19 -27.73
C THR A 179 21.02 -10.63 -26.57
N ILE A 180 22.18 -9.98 -26.40
CA ILE A 180 23.14 -10.30 -25.31
C ILE A 180 22.47 -10.31 -23.93
N LYS A 181 21.48 -9.42 -23.71
CA LYS A 181 20.72 -9.35 -22.45
C LYS A 181 19.87 -10.60 -22.23
N GLU A 182 19.21 -11.11 -23.27
CA GLU A 182 18.39 -12.33 -23.20
C GLU A 182 19.25 -13.57 -22.99
N VAL A 183 20.43 -13.64 -23.61
CA VAL A 183 21.40 -14.72 -23.39
C VAL A 183 21.84 -14.76 -21.92
N LEU A 184 22.17 -13.60 -21.34
CA LEU A 184 22.54 -13.49 -19.92
C LEU A 184 21.41 -13.96 -19.00
N VAL A 185 20.17 -13.54 -19.26
CA VAL A 185 19.00 -13.98 -18.48
C VAL A 185 18.81 -15.50 -18.57
N TYR A 186 18.94 -16.08 -19.77
CA TYR A 186 18.86 -17.53 -19.95
C TYR A 186 19.95 -18.28 -19.17
N LEU A 187 21.17 -17.76 -19.19
CA LEU A 187 22.30 -18.38 -18.50
C LEU A 187 22.12 -18.34 -16.97
N ILE A 188 21.62 -17.21 -16.44
CA ILE A 188 21.28 -17.06 -15.02
C ILE A 188 20.17 -18.05 -14.63
N ILE A 189 19.10 -18.16 -15.43
CA ILE A 189 18.00 -19.10 -15.16
C ILE A 189 18.50 -20.55 -15.17
N LEU A 190 19.35 -20.91 -16.13
CA LEU A 190 19.92 -22.25 -16.24
C LEU A 190 20.75 -22.60 -14.98
N ILE A 191 21.64 -21.69 -14.55
CA ILE A 191 22.45 -21.87 -13.33
C ILE A 191 21.54 -21.97 -12.10
N ALA A 192 20.53 -21.10 -11.99
CA ALA A 192 19.59 -21.10 -10.87
C ALA A 192 18.82 -22.43 -10.78
N LEU A 193 18.38 -22.99 -11.91
CA LEU A 193 17.71 -24.30 -11.96
C LEU A 193 18.62 -25.43 -11.47
N VAL A 194 19.91 -25.41 -11.86
CA VAL A 194 20.89 -26.41 -11.40
C VAL A 194 21.11 -26.31 -9.89
N ILE A 195 21.28 -25.09 -9.37
CA ILE A 195 21.45 -24.84 -7.92
C ILE A 195 20.21 -25.31 -7.17
N LEU A 196 19.02 -24.91 -7.62
CA LEU A 196 17.75 -25.29 -7.01
C LEU A 196 17.58 -26.81 -6.96
N GLN A 197 17.92 -27.52 -8.03
CA GLN A 197 17.89 -28.98 -8.05
C GLN A 197 18.83 -29.59 -7.00
N VAL A 198 20.08 -29.11 -6.89
CA VAL A 198 21.05 -29.60 -5.90
C VAL A 198 20.53 -29.40 -4.47
N ILE A 199 19.89 -28.25 -4.21
CA ILE A 199 19.27 -27.95 -2.90
C ILE A 199 18.11 -28.91 -2.64
N LEU A 200 17.22 -29.11 -3.61
CA LEU A 200 16.05 -29.97 -3.49
C LEU A 200 16.45 -31.44 -3.22
N GLU A 201 17.49 -31.94 -3.88
CA GLU A 201 18.02 -33.28 -3.64
C GLU A 201 18.63 -33.44 -2.24
N LYS A 202 19.30 -32.41 -1.71
CA LYS A 202 19.80 -32.43 -0.33
C LYS A 202 18.65 -32.47 0.68
N PHE A 203 17.57 -31.75 0.41
CA PHE A 203 16.39 -31.70 1.29
C PHE A 203 15.65 -33.04 1.31
N LEU A 204 15.40 -33.64 0.14
CA LEU A 204 14.71 -34.93 0.02
C LEU A 204 15.48 -36.14 0.56
N ARG A 205 16.79 -36.01 0.84
CA ARG A 205 17.58 -37.08 1.48
C ARG A 205 17.56 -37.01 3.02
N LYS A 206 17.05 -35.93 3.60
CA LYS A 206 17.04 -35.70 5.05
C LYS A 206 15.68 -35.99 5.71
N GLY A 207 14.61 -36.12 4.92
CA GLY A 207 13.30 -36.59 5.38
C GLY A 207 13.04 -38.00 4.91
#